data_AF-A0A929CDG6-F1
#
_entry.id   AF-A0A929CDG6-F1
#
_cell.length_a   1.000
_cell.length_b   1.000
_cell.length_c   1.000
_cell.angle_alpha   90.00
_cell.angle_beta   90.00
_cell.angle_gamma   90.00
#
_symmetry.space_group_name_H-M   'P 1'
#
loop_
_entity.id
_entity.type
_entity.pdbx_description
1 polymer ?
#
loop_
_entity_poly.entity_id
_entity_poly.type
_entity_poly.pdbx_seq_one_letter_code
_entity_poly.pdbx_strand_id
1 'polypeptide(L)'
;MKARLFFPLITGLALLLAMASCSNTRHFTEGQYLMTQNWIAYADKNPGIQTSELHGLIQQKPNKKFLGFLRFKLWAYNASLKGKDSKFRNWLENTVGERPVILDTSMAEATCKEMEKYLGNVGYFYSDVRYLAVYKKNSRRAHIHYEVTPTSPYRIKSINYDIEDPDLAGWVSKTTKHSLIKEGKIYNVYTLDDERERITKYLNNNGYYGFVKDYIFFEVDS
;
A
#
# COMPACT_ATOMS: atom_id res chain seq x y z
N MET A 1 36.90 -33.52 -30.15
CA MET A 1 35.43 -33.44 -29.97
C MET A 1 34.93 -32.30 -29.08
N LYS A 2 35.78 -31.53 -28.38
CA LYS A 2 35.33 -30.47 -27.44
C LYS A 2 34.88 -29.15 -28.11
N ALA A 3 35.42 -28.79 -29.28
CA ALA A 3 35.13 -27.51 -29.93
C ALA A 3 33.69 -27.36 -30.49
N ARG A 4 33.01 -28.47 -30.81
CA ARG A 4 31.66 -28.44 -31.40
C ARG A 4 30.54 -28.09 -30.40
N LEU A 5 30.78 -28.26 -29.09
CA LEU A 5 29.84 -27.89 -28.01
C LEU A 5 30.04 -26.45 -27.51
N PHE A 6 31.21 -25.84 -27.73
CA PHE A 6 31.48 -24.45 -27.35
C PHE A 6 30.78 -23.44 -28.28
N PHE A 7 30.70 -23.75 -29.58
CA PHE A 7 30.05 -22.89 -30.57
C PHE A 7 28.56 -22.63 -30.30
N PRO A 8 27.69 -23.65 -30.06
CA PRO A 8 26.29 -23.42 -29.72
C PRO A 8 26.11 -22.68 -28.38
N LEU A 9 27.03 -22.88 -27.43
CA LEU A 9 27.02 -22.23 -26.12
C LEU A 9 27.39 -20.74 -26.22
N ILE A 10 28.38 -20.40 -27.05
CA ILE A 10 28.77 -19.01 -27.36
C ILE A 10 27.68 -18.30 -28.16
N THR A 11 27.04 -18.98 -29.14
CA THR A 11 25.91 -18.39 -29.88
C THR A 11 24.67 -18.21 -29.00
N GLY A 12 24.40 -19.14 -28.07
CA GLY A 12 23.32 -18.99 -27.10
C GLY A 12 23.56 -17.83 -26.12
N LEU A 13 24.80 -17.67 -25.65
CA LEU A 13 25.20 -16.54 -24.82
C LEU A 13 25.17 -15.21 -25.59
N ALA A 14 25.60 -15.19 -26.84
CA ALA A 14 25.53 -14.00 -27.70
C ALA A 14 24.08 -13.60 -28.02
N LEU A 15 23.18 -14.56 -28.22
CA LEU A 15 21.74 -14.29 -28.41
C LEU A 15 21.10 -13.74 -27.13
N LEU A 16 21.47 -14.27 -25.96
CA LEU A 16 21.05 -13.74 -24.65
C LEU A 16 21.57 -12.32 -24.40
N LEU A 17 22.82 -12.04 -24.78
CA LEU A 17 23.42 -10.69 -24.69
C LEU A 17 22.77 -9.71 -25.68
N ALA A 18 22.42 -10.15 -26.88
CA ALA A 18 21.73 -9.31 -27.87
C ALA A 18 20.30 -8.93 -27.43
N MET A 19 19.60 -9.82 -26.71
CA MET A 19 18.29 -9.52 -26.14
C MET A 19 18.36 -8.54 -24.95
N ALA A 20 19.53 -8.33 -24.35
CA ALA A 20 19.70 -7.41 -23.21
C ALA A 20 19.69 -5.92 -23.61
N SER A 21 19.82 -5.59 -24.90
CA SER A 21 19.97 -4.21 -25.38
C SER A 21 18.64 -3.46 -25.65
N CYS A 22 17.49 -4.14 -25.60
CA CYS A 22 16.21 -3.46 -25.76
C CYS A 22 15.88 -2.60 -24.52
N SER A 23 16.16 -1.30 -24.61
CA SER A 23 15.69 -0.32 -23.62
C SER A 23 14.17 -0.27 -23.61
N ASN A 24 13.57 -0.72 -22.50
CA ASN A 24 12.11 -0.70 -22.25
C ASN A 24 11.50 0.71 -22.13
N THR A 25 12.29 1.76 -22.30
CA THR A 25 11.89 3.16 -22.12
C THR A 25 12.24 4.02 -23.34
N ARG A 26 12.56 3.41 -24.49
CA ARG A 26 13.01 4.13 -25.70
C ARG A 26 11.94 5.07 -26.28
N HIS A 27 10.66 4.73 -26.12
CA HIS A 27 9.52 5.48 -26.69
C HIS A 27 8.96 6.56 -25.74
N PHE A 28 9.57 6.74 -24.57
CA PHE A 28 9.08 7.69 -23.58
C PHE A 28 9.32 9.12 -24.08
N THR A 29 8.45 10.07 -23.71
CA THR A 29 8.71 11.49 -23.93
C THR A 29 9.77 11.99 -22.95
N GLU A 30 10.30 13.18 -23.17
CA GLU A 30 11.16 13.84 -22.21
C GLU A 30 10.42 14.03 -20.87
N GLY A 31 11.14 13.91 -19.76
CA GLY A 31 10.57 13.97 -18.41
C GLY A 31 9.83 12.70 -17.93
N GLN A 32 9.55 11.73 -18.81
CA GLN A 32 8.91 10.48 -18.38
C GLN A 32 9.91 9.46 -17.83
N TYR A 33 9.60 8.91 -16.66
CA TYR A 33 10.37 7.86 -16.00
C TYR A 33 9.50 6.66 -15.69
N LEU A 34 10.02 5.46 -15.94
CA LEU A 34 9.34 4.22 -15.61
C LEU A 34 9.39 4.06 -14.08
N MET A 35 8.24 3.96 -13.46
CA MET A 35 8.10 3.66 -12.05
C MET A 35 8.52 2.21 -11.80
N THR A 36 9.52 2.03 -10.94
CA THR A 36 10.14 0.71 -10.76
C THR A 36 9.84 0.04 -9.45
N GLN A 37 9.80 0.81 -8.35
CA GLN A 37 9.70 0.34 -6.97
C GLN A 37 9.15 1.45 -6.07
N ASN A 38 8.53 1.04 -4.95
CA ASN A 38 8.24 1.88 -3.81
C ASN A 38 8.96 1.30 -2.59
N TRP A 39 9.52 2.18 -1.77
CA TRP A 39 10.20 1.82 -0.52
C TRP A 39 9.56 2.61 0.61
N ILE A 40 9.42 1.98 1.77
CA ILE A 40 9.01 2.67 3.00
C ILE A 40 10.14 2.50 4.00
N ALA A 41 10.62 3.60 4.54
CA ALA A 41 11.57 3.65 5.63
C ALA A 41 11.00 4.53 6.75
N TYR A 42 11.51 4.33 7.97
CA TYR A 42 11.20 5.18 9.10
C TYR A 42 12.41 6.08 9.35
N ALA A 43 12.18 7.36 9.65
CA ALA A 43 13.25 8.31 9.99
C ALA A 43 14.05 7.83 11.21
N ASP A 44 13.33 7.27 12.20
CA ASP A 44 13.86 6.63 13.40
C ASP A 44 13.46 5.14 13.46
N LYS A 45 13.42 4.58 14.68
CA LYS A 45 12.94 3.22 14.91
C LYS A 45 11.42 3.14 14.77
N ASN A 46 10.94 2.14 14.04
CA ASN A 46 9.51 1.81 14.00
C ASN A 46 8.98 1.50 15.42
N PRO A 47 8.00 2.26 15.95
CA PRO A 47 7.45 2.09 17.30
C PRO A 47 6.45 0.92 17.42
N GLY A 48 6.35 0.04 16.42
CA GLY A 48 5.42 -1.09 16.39
C GLY A 48 4.28 -0.96 15.38
N ILE A 49 4.39 -0.02 14.44
CA ILE A 49 3.45 0.18 13.33
C ILE A 49 3.60 -0.97 12.33
N GLN A 50 2.46 -1.51 11.87
CA GLN A 50 2.42 -2.55 10.85
C GLN A 50 2.73 -1.97 9.46
N THR A 51 3.99 -2.07 9.02
CA THR A 51 4.44 -1.53 7.72
C THR A 51 3.70 -2.14 6.52
N SER A 52 3.16 -3.36 6.65
CA SER A 52 2.32 -3.98 5.62
C SER A 52 1.07 -3.17 5.31
N GLU A 53 0.45 -2.57 6.33
CA GLU A 53 -0.72 -1.70 6.15
C GLU A 53 -0.34 -0.45 5.36
N LEU A 54 0.80 0.17 5.68
CA LEU A 54 1.32 1.32 4.92
C LEU A 54 1.61 0.95 3.46
N HIS A 55 2.18 -0.22 3.20
CA HIS A 55 2.37 -0.71 1.83
C HIS A 55 1.05 -0.90 1.07
N GLY A 56 -0.03 -1.24 1.78
CA GLY A 56 -1.38 -1.35 1.22
C GLY A 56 -1.92 -0.01 0.69
N LEU A 57 -1.52 1.10 1.31
CA LEU A 57 -1.97 2.47 0.99
C LEU A 57 -1.26 3.08 -0.22
N ILE A 58 -0.20 2.46 -0.73
CA ILE A 58 0.53 2.96 -1.89
C ILE A 58 -0.35 2.90 -3.14
N GLN A 59 -0.67 4.09 -3.67
CA GLN A 59 -1.59 4.22 -4.81
C GLN A 59 -0.96 3.75 -6.12
N GLN A 60 0.29 4.18 -6.40
CA GLN A 60 0.97 3.83 -7.64
C GLN A 60 1.81 2.57 -7.47
N LYS A 61 1.38 1.46 -8.09
CA LYS A 61 2.11 0.18 -8.07
C LYS A 61 2.89 0.00 -9.38
N PRO A 62 4.20 -0.32 -9.33
CA PRO A 62 5.00 -0.61 -10.52
C PRO A 62 4.47 -1.82 -11.30
N ASN A 63 4.84 -1.92 -12.59
CA ASN A 63 4.55 -3.10 -13.39
C ASN A 63 5.03 -4.39 -12.73
N LYS A 64 4.22 -5.44 -12.81
CA LYS A 64 4.51 -6.74 -12.20
C LYS A 64 5.78 -7.35 -12.79
N LYS A 65 6.60 -7.95 -11.91
CA LYS A 65 7.77 -8.75 -12.30
C LYS A 65 7.43 -10.23 -12.22
N PHE A 66 7.64 -10.95 -13.31
CA PHE A 66 7.69 -12.40 -13.33
C PHE A 66 9.01 -12.89 -12.71
N LEU A 67 8.94 -13.90 -11.85
CA LEU A 67 10.08 -14.44 -11.09
C LEU A 67 10.89 -13.39 -10.30
N GLY A 68 10.29 -12.25 -9.94
CA GLY A 68 10.94 -11.19 -9.15
C GLY A 68 11.90 -10.26 -9.90
N PHE A 69 12.34 -10.60 -11.13
CA PHE A 69 13.26 -9.77 -11.92
C PHE A 69 12.82 -9.49 -13.36
N LEU A 70 12.00 -10.34 -13.98
CA LEU A 70 11.62 -10.21 -15.39
C LEU A 70 10.32 -9.43 -15.57
N ARG A 71 10.36 -8.26 -16.21
CA ARG A 71 9.13 -7.53 -16.60
C ARG A 71 8.61 -8.01 -17.96
N PHE A 72 8.24 -9.30 -18.04
CA PHE A 72 7.85 -9.94 -19.31
C PHE A 72 6.68 -9.23 -19.99
N LYS A 73 5.64 -8.84 -19.25
CA LYS A 73 4.48 -8.13 -19.81
C LYS A 73 4.84 -6.76 -20.37
N LEU A 74 5.69 -6.00 -19.67
CA LEU A 74 6.19 -4.72 -20.17
C LEU A 74 7.03 -4.91 -21.44
N TRP A 75 7.85 -5.97 -21.47
CA TRP A 75 8.62 -6.31 -22.67
C TRP A 75 7.69 -6.66 -23.85
N ALA A 76 6.65 -7.46 -23.62
CA ALA A 76 5.66 -7.84 -24.63
C ALA A 76 4.95 -6.60 -25.21
N TYR A 77 4.55 -5.66 -24.34
CA TYR A 77 3.99 -4.37 -24.77
C TYR A 77 5.00 -3.57 -25.61
N ASN A 78 6.25 -3.44 -25.16
CA ASN A 78 7.27 -2.71 -25.92
C ASN A 78 7.62 -3.37 -27.26
N ALA A 79 7.50 -4.70 -27.35
CA ALA A 79 7.70 -5.45 -28.58
C ALA A 79 6.54 -5.23 -29.56
N SER A 80 5.30 -5.10 -29.08
CA SER A 80 4.14 -4.83 -29.94
C SER A 80 4.18 -3.44 -30.57
N LEU A 81 4.86 -2.47 -29.96
CA LEU A 81 5.05 -1.13 -30.54
C LEU A 81 5.93 -1.12 -31.80
N LYS A 82 6.63 -2.22 -32.12
CA LYS A 82 7.49 -2.32 -33.31
C LYS A 82 6.78 -3.08 -34.43
N GLY A 83 6.85 -2.54 -35.64
CA GLY A 83 6.39 -3.22 -36.86
C GLY A 83 4.99 -2.79 -37.33
N LYS A 84 4.53 -3.42 -38.43
CA LYS A 84 3.22 -3.15 -39.04
C LYS A 84 2.08 -3.74 -38.21
N ASP A 85 0.91 -3.14 -38.33
CA ASP A 85 -0.28 -3.64 -37.66
C ASP A 85 -0.62 -5.07 -38.10
N SER A 86 -0.92 -5.94 -37.14
CA SER A 86 -1.22 -7.35 -37.38
C SER A 86 -2.02 -7.96 -36.22
N LYS A 87 -2.76 -9.04 -36.48
CA LYS A 87 -3.51 -9.77 -35.45
C LYS A 87 -2.61 -10.25 -34.30
N PHE A 88 -1.40 -10.69 -34.61
CA PHE A 88 -0.42 -11.11 -33.61
C PHE A 88 0.04 -9.93 -32.74
N ARG A 89 0.30 -8.76 -33.34
CA ARG A 89 0.65 -7.53 -32.60
C ARG A 89 -0.45 -7.12 -31.63
N ASN A 90 -1.70 -7.13 -32.09
CA ASN A 90 -2.85 -6.74 -31.27
C ASN A 90 -3.10 -7.74 -30.13
N TRP A 91 -2.86 -9.04 -30.36
CA TRP A 91 -2.87 -10.03 -29.29
C TRP A 91 -1.74 -9.80 -28.26
N LEU A 92 -0.52 -9.54 -28.73
CA LEU A 92 0.64 -9.30 -27.87
C LEU A 92 0.46 -8.05 -27.00
N GLU A 93 -0.08 -6.98 -27.56
CA GLU A 93 -0.35 -5.71 -26.85
C GLU A 93 -1.44 -5.87 -25.80
N ASN A 94 -2.60 -6.40 -26.21
CA ASN A 94 -3.83 -6.34 -25.39
C ASN A 94 -4.00 -7.55 -24.45
N THR A 95 -3.40 -8.69 -24.77
CA THR A 95 -3.57 -9.93 -24.00
C THR A 95 -2.37 -10.23 -23.11
N VAL A 96 -1.15 -10.02 -23.62
CA VAL A 96 0.09 -10.38 -22.92
C VAL A 96 0.74 -9.15 -22.29
N GLY A 97 0.70 -8.03 -23.00
CA GLY A 97 1.36 -6.78 -22.66
C GLY A 97 0.80 -6.09 -21.41
N GLU A 98 1.63 -5.28 -20.78
CA GLU A 98 1.22 -4.32 -19.76
C GLU A 98 1.91 -2.99 -20.06
N ARG A 99 1.12 -1.91 -20.12
CA ARG A 99 1.64 -0.56 -20.39
C ARG A 99 2.64 -0.14 -19.31
N PRO A 100 3.69 0.62 -19.65
CA PRO A 100 4.62 1.16 -18.67
C PRO A 100 3.88 2.02 -17.65
N VAL A 101 4.09 1.75 -16.36
CA VAL A 101 3.66 2.67 -15.29
C VAL A 101 4.65 3.82 -15.26
N ILE A 102 4.23 4.98 -15.75
CA ILE A 102 5.02 6.21 -15.69
C ILE A 102 4.91 6.79 -14.28
N LEU A 103 6.04 7.25 -13.73
CA LEU A 103 6.08 7.89 -12.43
C LEU A 103 5.10 9.06 -12.39
N ASP A 104 4.22 9.06 -11.39
CA ASP A 104 3.31 10.16 -11.09
C ASP A 104 3.52 10.59 -9.64
N THR A 105 4.14 11.75 -9.46
CA THR A 105 4.44 12.29 -8.14
C THR A 105 3.20 12.78 -7.40
N SER A 106 2.10 13.07 -8.09
CA SER A 106 0.83 13.44 -7.44
C SER A 106 0.22 12.25 -6.69
N MET A 107 0.35 11.04 -7.25
CA MET A 107 -0.04 9.79 -6.57
C MET A 107 0.88 9.50 -5.38
N ALA A 108 2.15 9.89 -5.44
CA ALA A 108 3.07 9.78 -4.32
C ALA A 108 2.68 10.72 -3.17
N GLU A 109 2.35 11.97 -3.49
CA GLU A 109 1.82 12.93 -2.50
C GLU A 109 0.51 12.44 -1.87
N ALA A 110 -0.41 11.92 -2.69
CA ALA A 110 -1.67 11.36 -2.18
C ALA A 110 -1.42 10.13 -1.29
N THR A 111 -0.42 9.30 -1.61
CA THR A 111 0.01 8.18 -0.76
C THR A 111 0.52 8.67 0.60
N CYS A 112 1.31 9.75 0.66
CA CYS A 112 1.74 10.35 1.91
C CYS A 112 0.55 10.73 2.80
N LYS A 113 -0.44 11.45 2.23
CA LYS A 113 -1.64 11.89 2.96
C LYS A 113 -2.46 10.71 3.50
N GLU A 114 -2.60 9.64 2.73
CA GLU A 114 -3.27 8.42 3.19
C GLU A 114 -2.49 7.72 4.32
N MET A 115 -1.16 7.67 4.24
CA MET A 115 -0.33 7.12 5.32
C MET A 115 -0.44 7.97 6.60
N GLU A 116 -0.37 9.29 6.50
CA GLU A 116 -0.54 10.22 7.64
C GLU A 116 -1.91 10.04 8.31
N LYS A 117 -2.98 9.97 7.51
CA LYS A 117 -4.33 9.69 7.99
C LYS A 117 -4.40 8.36 8.71
N TYR A 118 -3.84 7.30 8.12
CA TYR A 118 -3.80 5.98 8.75
C TYR A 118 -3.04 6.03 10.08
N LEU A 119 -1.88 6.69 10.14
CA LEU A 119 -1.07 6.84 11.35
C LEU A 119 -1.87 7.54 12.46
N GLY A 120 -2.61 8.60 12.14
CA GLY A 120 -3.55 9.23 13.06
C GLY A 120 -4.62 8.26 13.56
N ASN A 121 -5.24 7.49 12.65
CA ASN A 121 -6.24 6.48 13.00
C ASN A 121 -5.71 5.37 13.92
N VAL A 122 -4.40 5.11 13.91
CA VAL A 122 -3.76 4.12 14.80
C VAL A 122 -2.97 4.76 15.95
N GLY A 123 -3.28 6.01 16.28
CA GLY A 123 -2.82 6.68 17.52
C GLY A 123 -1.54 7.47 17.40
N TYR A 124 -0.93 7.54 16.22
CA TYR A 124 0.28 8.32 15.94
C TYR A 124 -0.09 9.66 15.29
N PHE A 125 -0.90 10.45 16.00
CA PHE A 125 -1.37 11.75 15.52
C PHE A 125 -0.22 12.70 15.19
N TYR A 126 -0.42 13.56 14.20
CA TYR A 126 0.58 14.53 13.74
C TYR A 126 1.90 13.90 13.24
N SER A 127 1.89 12.61 12.89
CA SER A 127 2.99 11.98 12.15
C SER A 127 3.10 12.58 10.75
N ASP A 128 4.32 12.66 10.25
CA ASP A 128 4.65 13.25 8.94
C ASP A 128 5.18 12.15 8.01
N VAL A 129 4.73 12.15 6.75
CA VAL A 129 5.21 11.21 5.74
C VAL A 129 5.65 11.97 4.50
N ARG A 130 6.93 11.87 4.17
CA ARG A 130 7.51 12.53 2.99
C ARG A 130 7.86 11.52 1.94
N TYR A 131 7.91 11.95 0.69
CA TYR A 131 8.41 11.13 -0.40
C TYR A 131 9.61 11.77 -1.09
N LEU A 132 10.51 10.92 -1.57
CA LEU A 132 11.63 11.29 -2.44
C LEU A 132 11.57 10.47 -3.73
N ALA A 133 11.46 11.15 -4.87
CA ALA A 133 11.61 10.53 -6.17
C ALA A 133 13.09 10.38 -6.52
N VAL A 134 13.57 9.14 -6.59
CA VAL A 134 14.97 8.83 -6.90
C VAL A 134 15.09 8.36 -8.35
N TYR A 135 15.76 9.17 -9.15
CA TYR A 135 15.99 8.95 -10.57
C TYR A 135 17.29 8.18 -10.80
N LYS A 136 17.22 7.06 -11.52
CA LYS A 136 18.40 6.24 -11.78
C LYS A 136 19.28 6.90 -12.85
N LYS A 137 20.54 7.15 -12.51
CA LYS A 137 21.54 7.68 -13.46
C LYS A 137 21.61 6.82 -14.73
N ASN A 138 21.73 7.48 -15.89
CA ASN A 138 21.81 6.87 -17.22
C ASN A 138 20.62 5.93 -17.56
N SER A 139 19.44 6.17 -16.97
CA SER A 139 18.24 5.37 -17.22
C SER A 139 16.97 6.21 -17.05
N ARG A 140 15.92 5.96 -17.85
CA ARG A 140 14.59 6.55 -17.64
C ARG A 140 13.78 5.74 -16.64
N ARG A 141 14.36 5.51 -15.47
CA ARG A 141 13.76 4.72 -14.38
C ARG A 141 13.81 5.51 -13.10
N ALA A 142 12.73 5.46 -12.33
CA ALA A 142 12.65 6.08 -11.02
C ALA A 142 11.97 5.15 -10.02
N HIS A 143 12.14 5.47 -8.75
CA HIS A 143 11.46 4.83 -7.64
C HIS A 143 11.15 5.88 -6.58
N ILE A 144 10.13 5.61 -5.77
CA ILE A 144 9.76 6.48 -4.66
C ILE A 144 10.25 5.86 -3.35
N HIS A 145 10.87 6.68 -2.51
CA HIS A 145 11.12 6.38 -1.11
C HIS A 145 10.16 7.21 -0.28
N TYR A 146 9.33 6.55 0.52
CA TYR A 146 8.52 7.17 1.55
C TYR A 146 9.28 7.11 2.87
N GLU A 147 9.51 8.26 3.49
CA GLU A 147 10.10 8.40 4.81
C GLU A 147 9.00 8.74 5.80
N VAL A 148 8.77 7.84 6.75
CA VAL A 148 7.75 7.96 7.78
C VAL A 148 8.40 8.46 9.06
N THR A 149 7.90 9.57 9.60
CA THR A 149 8.34 10.14 10.88
C THR A 149 7.19 10.04 11.88
N PRO A 150 7.07 8.89 12.59
CA PRO A 150 5.97 8.70 13.53
C PRO A 150 6.22 9.49 14.81
N THR A 151 5.16 10.09 15.36
CA THR A 151 5.19 10.73 16.68
C THR A 151 5.07 9.71 17.82
N SER A 152 5.09 10.17 19.07
CA SER A 152 4.74 9.31 20.21
C SER A 152 3.26 8.93 20.16
N PRO A 153 2.90 7.66 20.44
CA PRO A 153 1.52 7.23 20.36
C PRO A 153 0.68 7.84 21.48
N TYR A 154 -0.50 8.33 21.11
CA TYR A 154 -1.52 8.77 22.05
C TYR A 154 -2.16 7.54 22.71
N ARG A 155 -2.34 7.63 24.02
CA ARG A 155 -2.91 6.55 24.83
C ARG A 155 -4.20 7.01 25.47
N ILE A 156 -5.16 6.10 25.54
CA ILE A 156 -6.45 6.35 26.19
C ILE A 156 -6.19 6.63 27.67
N LYS A 157 -6.48 7.84 28.13
CA LYS A 157 -6.26 8.24 29.53
C LYS A 157 -7.38 7.76 30.45
N SER A 158 -8.62 7.97 30.03
CA SER A 158 -9.82 7.61 30.76
C SER A 158 -10.95 7.26 29.80
N ILE A 159 -11.90 6.45 30.24
CA ILE A 159 -13.11 6.10 29.46
C ILE A 159 -14.34 6.42 30.30
N ASN A 160 -15.17 7.33 29.79
CA ASN A 160 -16.44 7.70 30.40
C ASN A 160 -17.59 7.26 29.50
N TYR A 161 -18.73 6.92 30.11
CA TYR A 161 -19.94 6.54 29.40
C TYR A 161 -21.00 7.59 29.68
N ASP A 162 -21.55 8.18 28.62
CA ASP A 162 -22.70 9.07 28.67
C ASP A 162 -23.87 8.36 27.99
N ILE A 163 -24.82 7.90 28.79
CA ILE A 163 -25.97 7.09 28.33
C ILE A 163 -27.20 7.61 29.08
N GLU A 164 -28.12 8.25 28.34
CA GLU A 164 -29.32 8.88 28.90
C GLU A 164 -30.30 7.85 29.51
N ASP A 165 -30.45 6.68 28.89
CA ASP A 165 -31.33 5.60 29.34
C ASP A 165 -30.63 4.76 30.43
N PRO A 166 -31.12 4.77 31.68
CA PRO A 166 -30.52 4.00 32.78
C PRO A 166 -30.57 2.48 32.59
N ASP A 167 -31.62 1.96 31.93
CA ASP A 167 -31.74 0.52 31.68
C ASP A 167 -30.68 0.11 30.65
N LEU A 168 -30.53 0.87 29.57
CA LEU A 168 -29.49 0.66 28.56
C LEU A 168 -28.09 0.76 29.18
N ALA A 169 -27.85 1.75 30.03
CA ALA A 169 -26.59 1.91 30.76
C ALA A 169 -26.28 0.67 31.61
N GLY A 170 -27.30 0.11 32.27
CA GLY A 170 -27.21 -1.15 33.01
C GLY A 170 -26.77 -2.33 32.12
N TRP A 171 -27.25 -2.42 30.88
CA TRP A 171 -26.82 -3.46 29.94
C TRP A 171 -25.41 -3.24 29.42
N VAL A 172 -25.04 -2.01 29.03
CA VAL A 172 -23.71 -1.69 28.52
C VAL A 172 -22.64 -1.94 29.58
N SER A 173 -22.92 -1.58 30.85
CA SER A 173 -21.98 -1.79 31.96
C SER A 173 -21.57 -3.26 32.14
N LYS A 174 -22.46 -4.22 31.88
CA LYS A 174 -22.18 -5.67 31.92
C LYS A 174 -21.15 -6.10 30.87
N THR A 175 -20.99 -5.33 29.80
CA THR A 175 -20.07 -5.64 28.70
C THR A 175 -18.63 -5.16 28.96
N THR A 176 -18.45 -4.21 29.89
CA THR A 176 -17.19 -3.47 30.12
C THR A 176 -16.00 -4.38 30.46
N LYS A 177 -16.23 -5.48 31.19
CA LYS A 177 -15.21 -6.48 31.52
C LYS A 177 -14.49 -7.06 30.30
N HIS A 178 -15.23 -7.19 29.19
CA HIS A 178 -14.74 -7.74 27.92
C HIS A 178 -14.50 -6.65 26.87
N SER A 179 -14.40 -5.38 27.29
CA SER A 179 -14.14 -4.27 26.39
C SER A 179 -12.79 -4.44 25.69
N LEU A 180 -12.79 -4.14 24.39
CA LEU A 180 -11.59 -4.10 23.56
C LEU A 180 -10.76 -2.85 23.84
N ILE A 181 -11.39 -1.80 24.37
CA ILE A 181 -10.77 -0.52 24.67
C ILE A 181 -10.44 -0.45 26.15
N LYS A 182 -9.23 0.01 26.48
CA LYS A 182 -8.75 0.07 27.88
C LYS A 182 -7.83 1.26 28.08
N GLU A 183 -7.88 1.83 29.27
CA GLU A 183 -6.94 2.87 29.69
C GLU A 183 -5.49 2.40 29.54
N GLY A 184 -4.62 3.32 29.14
CA GLY A 184 -3.21 3.08 28.83
C GLY A 184 -2.93 2.41 27.49
N LYS A 185 -3.93 1.86 26.79
CA LYS A 185 -3.75 1.32 25.42
C LYS A 185 -3.62 2.46 24.41
N ILE A 186 -2.90 2.18 23.31
CA ILE A 186 -2.75 3.12 22.20
C ILE A 186 -4.12 3.33 21.56
N TYR A 187 -4.45 4.57 21.24
CA TYR A 187 -5.64 4.92 20.50
C TYR A 187 -5.68 4.18 19.15
N ASN A 188 -6.83 3.61 18.79
CA ASN A 188 -7.00 2.96 17.50
C ASN A 188 -8.46 3.02 17.06
N VAL A 189 -8.75 3.76 16.00
CA VAL A 189 -10.10 3.93 15.43
C VAL A 189 -10.74 2.59 15.07
N TYR A 190 -9.97 1.64 14.54
CA TYR A 190 -10.50 0.34 14.15
C TYR A 190 -10.92 -0.47 15.38
N THR A 191 -10.13 -0.43 16.46
CA THR A 191 -10.51 -1.05 17.74
C THR A 191 -11.72 -0.37 18.38
N LEU A 192 -11.86 0.95 18.23
CA LEU A 192 -13.07 1.66 18.63
C LEU A 192 -14.28 1.16 17.84
N ASP A 193 -14.18 1.03 16.51
CA ASP A 193 -15.31 0.53 15.71
C ASP A 193 -15.67 -0.92 16.05
N ASP A 194 -14.68 -1.80 16.24
CA ASP A 194 -14.88 -3.17 16.71
C ASP A 194 -15.62 -3.22 18.06
N GLU A 195 -15.33 -2.27 18.96
CA GLU A 195 -16.01 -2.15 20.24
C GLU A 195 -17.49 -1.78 20.08
N ARG A 196 -17.82 -0.88 19.12
CA ARG A 196 -19.22 -0.53 18.80
C ARG A 196 -19.96 -1.74 18.28
N GLU A 197 -19.33 -2.53 17.41
CA GLU A 197 -19.92 -3.77 16.90
C GLU A 197 -20.13 -4.80 18.01
N ARG A 198 -19.16 -4.96 18.91
CA ARG A 198 -19.28 -5.85 20.07
C ARG A 198 -20.46 -5.49 20.97
N ILE A 199 -20.60 -4.21 21.34
CA ILE A 199 -21.70 -3.71 22.17
C ILE A 199 -23.03 -3.88 21.43
N THR A 200 -23.10 -3.48 20.16
CA THR A 200 -24.30 -3.61 19.32
C THR A 200 -24.78 -5.06 19.25
N LYS A 201 -23.86 -6.00 19.02
CA LYS A 201 -24.18 -7.44 18.97
C LYS A 201 -24.68 -7.93 20.33
N TYR A 202 -24.06 -7.49 21.42
CA TYR A 202 -24.51 -7.85 22.77
C TYR A 202 -25.94 -7.36 23.02
N LEU A 203 -26.23 -6.09 22.72
CA LEU A 203 -27.55 -5.49 22.94
C LEU A 203 -28.64 -6.19 22.11
N ASN A 204 -28.41 -6.42 20.82
CA ASN A 204 -29.36 -7.14 19.97
C ASN A 204 -29.64 -8.56 20.47
N ASN A 205 -28.61 -9.27 20.97
CA ASN A 205 -28.77 -10.61 21.53
C ASN A 205 -29.46 -10.64 22.91
N ASN A 206 -29.67 -9.48 23.54
CA ASN A 206 -30.29 -9.34 24.86
C ASN A 206 -31.57 -8.48 24.83
N GLY A 207 -32.25 -8.40 23.67
CA GLY A 207 -33.60 -7.84 23.56
C GLY A 207 -33.70 -6.42 23.00
N TYR A 208 -32.58 -5.73 22.78
CA TYR A 208 -32.57 -4.43 22.08
C TYR A 208 -32.51 -4.64 20.56
N TYR A 209 -33.59 -5.21 20.01
CA TYR A 209 -33.70 -5.49 18.59
C TYR A 209 -33.62 -4.22 17.74
N GLY A 210 -32.81 -4.26 16.69
CA GLY A 210 -32.65 -3.13 15.77
C GLY A 210 -31.71 -2.05 16.29
N PHE A 211 -31.02 -2.28 17.41
CA PHE A 211 -29.93 -1.41 17.84
C PHE A 211 -28.82 -1.48 16.80
N VAL A 212 -28.36 -0.32 16.31
CA VAL A 212 -27.29 -0.22 15.31
C VAL A 212 -26.09 0.50 15.90
N LYS A 213 -24.89 0.19 15.39
CA LYS A 213 -23.64 0.75 15.90
C LYS A 213 -23.56 2.28 15.78
N ASP A 214 -24.32 2.85 14.86
CA ASP A 214 -24.43 4.29 14.64
C ASP A 214 -25.06 5.03 15.81
N TYR A 215 -25.65 4.35 16.79
CA TYR A 215 -26.10 4.97 18.04
C TYR A 215 -24.99 5.08 19.10
N ILE A 216 -23.82 4.49 18.86
CA ILE A 216 -22.65 4.59 19.72
C ILE A 216 -21.65 5.52 19.05
N PHE A 217 -21.26 6.60 19.74
CA PHE A 217 -20.26 7.54 19.26
C PHE A 217 -19.10 7.62 20.25
N PHE A 218 -17.89 7.82 19.73
CA PHE A 218 -16.73 8.17 20.55
C PHE A 218 -16.40 9.64 20.32
N GLU A 219 -16.47 10.40 21.40
CA GLU A 219 -15.89 11.74 21.44
C GLU A 219 -14.45 11.63 21.95
N VAL A 220 -13.51 12.11 21.13
CA VAL A 220 -12.09 12.11 21.47
C VAL A 220 -11.71 13.53 21.84
N ASP A 221 -11.62 13.79 23.14
CA ASP A 221 -11.02 15.01 23.67
C ASP A 221 -9.51 14.81 23.83
N SER A 222 -8.73 15.84 23.49
CA SER A 222 -7.27 15.79 23.37
C SER A 222 -6.57 16.71 24.35
#